data_AF-A0A940RW47-F1
#
_entry.id   AF-A0A940RW47-F1
#
_cell.length_a   1.000
_cell.length_b   1.000
_cell.length_c   1.000
_cell.angle_alpha   90.00
_cell.angle_beta   90.00
_cell.angle_gamma   90.00
#
_symmetry.space_group_name_H-M   'P 1'
#
loop_
_entity.id
_entity.type
_entity.pdbx_description
1 polymer ?
#
loop_
_entity_poly.entity_id
_entity_poly.type
_entity_poly.pdbx_seq_one_letter_code
_entity_poly.pdbx_strand_id
1 'polypeptide(L)'
;MLKAVLRLTAATSLAVASLAITAPADASAPAPGATRAAAPAPDTSPCGPVGPFRDSDWWRTTTSPSIAPAVRQAAQDENWQWRDDANTLWRGDTRENVQQIFDEGFTPRGDAVTPLAEYIVKGGGQNTAHVSTSCEKWVAEKFATYGAAKTGWVYEIEAPGGIDVNATAHVDGYKSPYLWNKEIDFPGGIQGSEIKQACKYHLVKTDPDTKINTYENLGCKTNHDFEPVFVLGR
;
A
#
# COMPACT_ATOMS: atom_id res chain seq x y z
N MET A 1 -0.26 -60.58 36.44
CA MET A 1 0.56 -60.90 37.63
C MET A 1 1.88 -60.15 37.53
N LEU A 2 2.34 -59.58 38.66
CA LEU A 2 3.67 -59.06 39.07
C LEU A 2 4.86 -59.49 38.16
N LYS A 3 6.01 -58.81 37.97
CA LYS A 3 6.78 -57.71 38.63
C LYS A 3 7.99 -57.49 37.67
N ALA A 4 8.37 -56.28 37.28
CA ALA A 4 9.27 -55.34 37.97
C ALA A 4 10.78 -55.51 37.65
N VAL A 5 11.42 -54.33 37.54
CA VAL A 5 12.83 -53.97 37.78
C VAL A 5 13.84 -54.23 36.65
N LEU A 6 14.31 -53.14 36.03
CA LEU A 6 15.69 -53.03 35.54
C LEU A 6 16.36 -51.83 36.23
N ARG A 7 17.40 -52.12 37.01
CA ARG A 7 18.45 -51.19 37.41
C ARG A 7 19.77 -51.73 36.85
N LEU A 8 20.47 -50.93 36.07
CA LEU A 8 21.88 -51.11 35.74
C LEU A 8 22.54 -49.73 35.83
N THR A 9 23.51 -49.63 36.72
CA THR A 9 24.33 -48.44 36.97
C THR A 9 25.79 -48.75 36.69
N ALA A 10 26.46 -47.78 36.07
CA ALA A 10 27.92 -47.51 36.07
C ALA A 10 28.79 -48.50 35.27
N ALA A 11 29.89 -48.11 34.61
CA ALA A 11 30.67 -46.88 34.59
C ALA A 11 31.45 -46.80 33.27
N THR A 12 31.82 -45.60 32.82
CA THR A 12 33.15 -45.37 32.23
C THR A 12 33.47 -43.88 32.24
N SER A 13 34.47 -43.55 33.05
CA SER A 13 35.11 -42.25 33.16
C SER A 13 35.98 -42.00 31.93
N LEU A 14 36.01 -40.78 31.42
CA LEU A 14 37.16 -40.27 30.69
C LEU A 14 37.33 -38.77 30.95
N ALA A 15 38.58 -38.45 31.26
CA ALA A 15 39.03 -37.25 31.90
C ALA A 15 39.18 -36.06 30.94
N VAL A 16 39.19 -34.89 31.58
CA VAL A 16 39.30 -33.53 31.07
C VAL A 16 40.63 -33.28 30.34
N ALA A 17 40.58 -32.54 29.23
CA ALA A 17 41.67 -31.69 28.78
C ALA A 17 41.11 -30.37 28.27
N SER A 18 41.15 -29.35 29.13
CA SER A 18 40.80 -27.96 28.82
C SER A 18 41.97 -27.31 28.09
N LEU A 19 41.80 -27.01 26.81
CA LEU A 19 42.65 -26.05 26.09
C LEU A 19 41.91 -24.72 26.03
N ALA A 20 42.28 -23.83 26.95
CA ALA A 20 41.88 -22.43 26.91
C ALA A 20 42.63 -21.74 25.76
N ILE A 21 41.93 -21.43 24.68
CA ILE A 21 42.40 -20.51 23.65
C ILE A 21 41.93 -19.13 24.08
N THR A 22 42.84 -18.32 24.61
CA THR A 22 42.65 -16.90 24.83
C THR A 22 42.68 -16.17 23.48
N ALA A 23 41.51 -15.97 22.89
CA ALA A 23 41.37 -15.01 21.80
C ALA A 23 41.44 -13.58 22.37
N PRO A 24 42.18 -12.65 21.73
CA PRO A 24 42.17 -11.26 22.13
C PRO A 24 40.78 -10.68 21.88
N ALA A 25 40.22 -10.08 22.92
CA ALA A 25 39.00 -9.32 22.86
C ALA A 25 39.26 -7.98 22.15
N ASP A 26 39.03 -7.93 20.84
CA ASP A 26 38.67 -6.68 20.16
C ASP A 26 37.16 -6.63 19.98
N ALA A 27 36.46 -6.64 21.12
CA ALA A 27 35.08 -6.20 21.20
C ALA A 27 35.09 -4.67 21.21
N SER A 28 34.96 -4.07 20.02
CA SER A 28 34.47 -2.69 19.92
C SER A 28 33.03 -2.68 20.41
N ALA A 29 32.86 -2.55 21.73
CA ALA A 29 31.55 -2.31 22.33
C ALA A 29 30.98 -1.00 21.77
N PRO A 30 29.72 -0.96 21.32
CA PRO A 30 29.10 0.30 20.92
C PRO A 30 29.03 1.19 22.16
N ALA A 31 29.54 2.42 22.04
CA ALA A 31 29.56 3.40 23.11
C ALA A 31 28.14 3.63 23.68
N PRO A 32 27.95 3.62 25.01
CA PRO A 32 26.69 3.99 25.62
C PRO A 32 26.47 5.48 25.40
N GLY A 33 25.64 5.83 24.43
CA GLY A 33 25.37 7.23 24.06
C GLY A 33 25.10 7.49 22.58
N ALA A 34 25.24 6.50 21.70
CA ALA A 34 24.72 6.63 20.35
C ALA A 34 23.18 6.58 20.38
N THR A 35 22.54 7.74 20.51
CA THR A 35 21.13 7.88 20.14
C THR A 35 21.01 7.44 18.69
N ARG A 36 20.43 6.26 18.47
CA ARG A 36 20.02 5.80 17.14
C ARG A 36 19.15 6.92 16.58
N ALA A 37 19.64 7.63 15.55
CA ALA A 37 18.89 8.70 14.93
C ALA A 37 17.49 8.15 14.61
N ALA A 38 16.45 8.83 15.11
CA ALA A 38 15.08 8.44 14.80
C ALA A 38 14.96 8.37 13.28
N ALA A 39 14.38 7.29 12.76
CA ALA A 39 14.11 7.18 11.35
C ALA A 39 13.34 8.44 10.91
N PRO A 40 13.69 9.06 9.77
CA PRO A 40 12.99 10.24 9.30
C PRO A 40 11.49 9.94 9.24
N ALA A 41 10.69 10.92 9.63
CA ALA A 41 9.24 10.80 9.54
C ALA A 41 8.86 10.47 8.08
N PRO A 42 7.86 9.61 7.85
CA PRO A 42 7.42 9.32 6.49
C PRO A 42 6.99 10.61 5.79
N ASP A 43 7.28 10.71 4.49
CA ASP A 43 6.84 11.86 3.69
C ASP A 43 5.31 11.88 3.58
N THR A 44 4.71 13.01 3.95
CA THR A 44 3.26 13.26 3.87
C THR A 44 2.93 14.46 2.98
N SER A 45 3.85 14.88 2.12
CA SER A 45 3.54 15.91 1.10
C SER A 45 2.53 15.38 0.06
N PRO A 46 1.84 16.25 -0.67
CA PRO A 46 1.02 15.88 -1.83
C PRO A 46 1.81 15.08 -2.88
N CYS A 47 1.10 14.33 -3.72
CA CYS A 47 1.68 13.54 -4.80
C CYS A 47 2.06 14.39 -6.03
N GLY A 48 1.44 15.55 -6.20
CA GLY A 48 1.63 16.36 -7.41
C GLY A 48 0.81 17.66 -7.38
N PRO A 49 0.68 18.33 -8.54
CA PRO A 49 -0.17 19.50 -8.66
C PRO A 49 -1.64 19.15 -8.41
N VAL A 50 -2.35 20.06 -7.77
CA VAL A 50 -3.79 19.98 -7.55
C VAL A 50 -4.50 21.15 -8.22
N GLY A 51 -5.76 20.95 -8.58
CA GLY A 51 -6.59 21.90 -9.29
C GLY A 51 -8.07 21.73 -8.96
N PRO A 52 -8.95 22.47 -9.66
CA PRO A 52 -10.38 22.38 -9.46
C PRO A 52 -10.92 21.02 -9.93
N PHE A 53 -12.07 20.62 -9.37
CA PHE A 53 -12.83 19.48 -9.87
C PHE A 53 -13.18 19.65 -11.36
N ARG A 54 -12.91 18.61 -12.15
CA ARG A 54 -13.27 18.53 -13.57
C ARG A 54 -14.25 17.39 -13.77
N ASP A 55 -15.51 17.73 -14.04
CA ASP A 55 -16.56 16.74 -14.31
C ASP A 55 -16.12 15.76 -15.41
N SER A 56 -15.46 16.24 -16.47
CA SER A 56 -14.97 15.39 -17.57
C SER A 56 -14.02 14.28 -17.12
N ASP A 57 -13.12 14.60 -16.19
CA ASP A 57 -12.09 13.68 -15.72
C ASP A 57 -12.75 12.60 -14.86
N TRP A 58 -13.67 12.99 -13.97
CA TRP A 58 -14.43 12.06 -13.15
C TRP A 58 -15.36 11.16 -13.97
N TRP A 59 -16.09 11.72 -14.94
CA TRP A 59 -16.97 10.94 -15.82
C TRP A 59 -16.19 9.96 -16.70
N ARG A 60 -14.94 10.28 -17.05
CA ARG A 60 -14.06 9.37 -17.76
C ARG A 60 -13.59 8.22 -16.88
N THR A 61 -13.27 8.45 -15.61
CA THR A 61 -12.72 7.39 -14.74
C THR A 61 -13.75 6.57 -14.00
N THR A 62 -14.95 7.09 -13.74
CA THR A 62 -15.91 6.44 -12.83
C THR A 62 -16.50 5.14 -13.41
N THR A 63 -16.70 4.17 -12.53
CA THR A 63 -17.53 2.96 -12.76
C THR A 63 -18.92 3.10 -12.15
N SER A 64 -19.16 4.17 -11.37
CA SER A 64 -20.35 4.39 -10.57
C SER A 64 -20.99 5.74 -10.90
N PRO A 65 -21.61 5.90 -12.08
CA PRO A 65 -22.13 7.19 -12.53
C PRO A 65 -23.29 7.74 -11.66
N SER A 66 -24.02 6.85 -10.97
CA SER A 66 -25.18 7.22 -10.15
C SER A 66 -24.83 8.10 -8.95
N ILE A 67 -23.59 8.08 -8.45
CA ILE A 67 -23.16 8.86 -7.28
C ILE A 67 -22.69 10.27 -7.63
N ALA A 68 -22.75 10.69 -8.90
CA ALA A 68 -22.26 12.00 -9.35
C ALA A 68 -22.78 13.20 -8.51
N PRO A 69 -24.08 13.27 -8.13
CA PRO A 69 -24.55 14.35 -7.26
C PRO A 69 -23.87 14.36 -5.88
N ALA A 70 -23.66 13.19 -5.28
CA ALA A 70 -23.03 13.05 -3.97
C ALA A 70 -21.54 13.43 -4.02
N VAL A 71 -20.82 13.02 -5.08
CA VAL A 71 -19.42 13.41 -5.32
C VAL A 71 -19.30 14.93 -5.43
N ARG A 72 -20.15 15.57 -6.24
CA ARG A 72 -20.10 17.03 -6.43
C ARG A 72 -20.37 17.79 -5.13
N GLN A 73 -21.34 17.32 -4.34
CA GLN A 73 -21.66 17.92 -3.05
C GLN A 73 -20.49 17.79 -2.07
N ALA A 74 -19.97 16.57 -1.88
CA ALA A 74 -18.85 16.31 -0.96
C ALA A 74 -17.58 17.06 -1.37
N ALA A 75 -17.28 17.14 -2.67
CA ALA A 75 -16.14 17.90 -3.18
C ALA A 75 -16.17 19.39 -2.80
N GLN A 76 -17.37 19.98 -2.70
CA GLN A 76 -17.56 21.36 -2.26
C GLN A 76 -17.52 21.48 -0.75
N ASP A 77 -18.20 20.58 -0.03
CA ASP A 77 -18.32 20.63 1.42
C ASP A 77 -16.99 20.37 2.14
N GLU A 78 -16.14 19.52 1.56
CA GLU A 78 -14.86 19.09 2.12
C GLU A 78 -13.66 19.68 1.37
N ASN A 79 -13.86 20.70 0.52
CA ASN A 79 -12.80 21.39 -0.24
C ASN A 79 -11.79 20.43 -0.89
N TRP A 80 -12.26 19.32 -1.49
CA TRP A 80 -11.37 18.29 -2.02
C TRP A 80 -10.38 18.86 -3.03
N GLN A 81 -9.12 18.51 -2.83
CA GLN A 81 -8.02 18.89 -3.71
C GLN A 81 -7.86 17.82 -4.78
N TRP A 82 -8.24 18.15 -6.02
CA TRP A 82 -8.23 17.20 -7.13
C TRP A 82 -6.87 17.22 -7.83
N ARG A 83 -6.32 16.05 -8.11
CA ARG A 83 -5.07 15.92 -8.85
C ARG A 83 -5.21 16.49 -10.27
N ASP A 84 -4.23 17.29 -10.68
CA ASP A 84 -4.17 17.93 -12.01
C ASP A 84 -3.03 17.37 -12.87
N ASP A 85 -2.90 16.05 -12.87
CA ASP A 85 -2.03 15.28 -13.76
C ASP A 85 -2.66 13.91 -14.05
N ALA A 86 -1.98 13.12 -14.88
CA ALA A 86 -2.27 11.71 -15.07
C ALA A 86 -1.01 10.85 -14.84
N ASN A 87 -0.15 11.28 -13.91
CA ASN A 87 1.04 10.51 -13.55
C ASN A 87 0.64 9.12 -13.06
N THR A 88 1.54 8.15 -13.24
CA THR A 88 1.30 6.77 -12.86
C THR A 88 0.96 6.66 -11.37
N LEU A 89 -0.15 5.97 -11.09
CA LEU A 89 -0.58 5.55 -9.78
C LEU A 89 -0.50 4.04 -9.65
N TRP A 90 -0.52 3.58 -8.40
CA TRP A 90 -0.36 2.19 -8.05
C TRP A 90 -1.46 1.75 -7.10
N ARG A 91 -2.01 0.57 -7.36
CA ARG A 91 -2.99 -0.05 -6.44
C ARG A 91 -2.56 -1.48 -6.13
N GLY A 92 -2.46 -1.79 -4.84
CA GLY A 92 -2.31 -3.16 -4.37
C GLY A 92 -3.67 -3.82 -4.20
N ASP A 93 -3.87 -5.00 -4.77
CA ASP A 93 -5.11 -5.76 -4.63
C ASP A 93 -4.81 -7.27 -4.54
N THR A 94 -5.53 -7.98 -3.69
CA THR A 94 -5.34 -9.42 -3.46
C THR A 94 -6.23 -10.28 -4.35
N ARG A 95 -7.14 -9.68 -5.12
CA ARG A 95 -8.01 -10.43 -6.02
C ARG A 95 -7.21 -11.01 -7.18
N GLU A 96 -7.52 -12.26 -7.52
CA GLU A 96 -6.81 -13.01 -8.57
C GLU A 96 -7.44 -12.85 -9.97
N ASN A 97 -8.61 -12.21 -10.06
CA ASN A 97 -9.38 -12.00 -11.29
C ASN A 97 -8.88 -10.79 -12.10
N VAL A 98 -7.58 -10.73 -12.39
CA VAL A 98 -6.94 -9.59 -13.09
C VAL A 98 -7.65 -9.23 -14.40
N GLN A 99 -8.02 -10.22 -15.22
CA GLN A 99 -8.69 -9.95 -16.49
C GLN A 99 -10.04 -9.27 -16.28
N GLN A 100 -10.84 -9.74 -15.32
CA GLN A 100 -12.11 -9.10 -14.98
C GLN A 100 -11.89 -7.65 -14.50
N ILE A 101 -10.81 -7.38 -13.76
CA ILE A 101 -10.47 -6.02 -13.33
C ILE A 101 -10.02 -5.16 -14.52
N PHE A 102 -9.35 -5.72 -15.53
CA PHE A 102 -9.06 -4.99 -16.76
C PHE A 102 -10.33 -4.69 -17.57
N ASP A 103 -11.29 -5.61 -17.60
CA ASP A 103 -12.53 -5.45 -18.37
C ASP A 103 -13.51 -4.48 -17.67
N GLU A 104 -13.68 -4.61 -16.35
CA GLU A 104 -14.71 -3.90 -15.57
C GLU A 104 -14.16 -2.68 -14.81
N GLY A 105 -12.86 -2.65 -14.54
CA GLY A 105 -12.22 -1.66 -13.69
C GLY A 105 -12.29 -1.96 -12.20
N PHE A 106 -11.90 -0.97 -11.40
CA PHE A 106 -12.04 -0.96 -9.96
C PHE A 106 -13.37 -0.33 -9.55
N THR A 107 -14.43 -1.14 -9.53
CA THR A 107 -15.71 -0.71 -8.96
C THR A 107 -15.66 -0.66 -7.44
N PRO A 108 -16.09 0.44 -6.79
CA PRO A 108 -16.18 0.51 -5.33
C PRO A 108 -17.13 -0.55 -4.78
N ARG A 109 -16.97 -0.88 -3.49
CA ARG A 109 -17.80 -1.91 -2.83
C ARG A 109 -19.18 -1.39 -2.40
N GLY A 110 -19.39 -0.08 -2.42
CA GLY A 110 -20.66 0.56 -2.10
C GLY A 110 -20.78 1.93 -2.77
N ASP A 111 -21.90 2.59 -2.55
CA ASP A 111 -22.25 3.89 -3.13
C ASP A 111 -22.10 5.05 -2.13
N ALA A 112 -21.84 4.74 -0.86
CA ALA A 112 -21.67 5.74 0.19
C ALA A 112 -20.38 6.54 0.02
N VAL A 113 -20.53 7.81 -0.36
CA VAL A 113 -19.46 8.83 -0.31
C VAL A 113 -19.25 9.20 1.15
N THR A 114 -18.31 8.50 1.79
CA THR A 114 -18.01 8.67 3.21
C THR A 114 -17.12 9.92 3.37
N PRO A 115 -17.34 10.78 4.38
CA PRO A 115 -16.47 11.93 4.58
C PRO A 115 -14.99 11.54 4.60
N LEU A 116 -14.16 12.26 3.86
CA LEU A 116 -12.76 11.88 3.64
C LEU A 116 -12.01 11.80 4.97
N ALA A 117 -12.26 12.76 5.87
CA ALA A 117 -11.69 12.76 7.22
C ALA A 117 -11.99 11.49 8.03
N GLU A 118 -13.15 10.86 7.84
CA GLU A 118 -13.52 9.60 8.49
C GLU A 118 -12.91 8.38 7.78
N TYR A 119 -12.85 8.43 6.45
CA TYR A 119 -12.31 7.37 5.61
C TYR A 119 -10.82 7.15 5.88
N ILE A 120 -10.05 8.25 5.90
CA ILE A 120 -8.58 8.19 5.94
C ILE A 120 -8.03 7.84 7.32
N VAL A 121 -8.79 8.00 8.40
CA VAL A 121 -8.32 7.66 9.76
C VAL A 121 -8.47 6.18 10.11
N LYS A 122 -9.34 5.47 9.39
CA LYS A 122 -9.54 4.01 9.58
C LYS A 122 -8.67 3.16 8.66
N GLY A 123 -7.88 3.79 7.79
CA GLY A 123 -7.08 3.10 6.76
C GLY A 123 -7.97 2.56 5.63
N GLY A 124 -9.05 3.26 5.31
CA GLY A 124 -10.06 2.86 4.34
C GLY A 124 -11.36 2.36 4.99
N GLY A 125 -12.48 2.63 4.34
CA GLY A 125 -13.83 2.20 4.75
C GLY A 125 -14.30 0.94 4.02
N GLN A 126 -15.06 0.09 4.71
CA GLN A 126 -15.79 -1.02 4.08
C GLN A 126 -17.06 -0.49 3.39
N ASN A 127 -17.40 -1.02 2.21
CA ASN A 127 -18.62 -0.70 1.46
C ASN A 127 -18.80 0.81 1.18
N THR A 128 -17.71 1.47 0.79
CA THR A 128 -17.72 2.89 0.43
C THR A 128 -17.56 3.07 -1.08
N ALA A 129 -17.84 4.29 -1.55
CA ALA A 129 -17.61 4.74 -2.91
C ALA A 129 -16.13 5.00 -3.25
N HIS A 130 -15.22 4.88 -2.28
CA HIS A 130 -13.82 5.28 -2.41
C HIS A 130 -12.95 4.11 -2.89
N VAL A 131 -12.10 4.39 -3.88
CA VAL A 131 -11.10 3.45 -4.39
C VAL A 131 -9.72 4.09 -4.23
N SER A 132 -9.00 3.60 -3.23
CA SER A 132 -7.63 4.03 -2.95
C SER A 132 -6.65 3.58 -4.02
N THR A 133 -5.76 4.50 -4.37
CA THR A 133 -4.50 4.25 -5.07
C THR A 133 -3.38 5.02 -4.35
N SER A 134 -2.14 4.84 -4.78
CA SER A 134 -0.99 5.58 -4.25
C SER A 134 -0.10 6.07 -5.38
N CYS A 135 0.50 7.23 -5.24
CA CYS A 135 1.58 7.64 -6.14
C CYS A 135 2.92 6.92 -5.85
N GLU A 136 2.98 6.13 -4.76
CA GLU A 136 4.16 5.39 -4.34
C GLU A 136 3.98 3.89 -4.59
N LYS A 137 4.75 3.33 -5.53
CA LYS A 137 4.64 1.90 -5.89
C LYS A 137 4.84 0.96 -4.70
N TRP A 138 5.79 1.26 -3.83
CA TRP A 138 6.11 0.43 -2.67
C TRP A 138 4.96 0.36 -1.66
N VAL A 139 4.10 1.39 -1.60
CA VAL A 139 2.88 1.39 -0.78
C VAL A 139 1.91 0.35 -1.34
N ALA A 140 1.68 0.36 -2.65
CA ALA A 140 0.84 -0.64 -3.32
C ALA A 140 1.38 -2.07 -3.17
N GLU A 141 2.69 -2.28 -3.28
CA GLU A 141 3.33 -3.58 -3.02
C GLU A 141 3.06 -4.06 -1.59
N LYS A 142 3.21 -3.17 -0.60
CA LYS A 142 2.90 -3.47 0.81
C LYS A 142 1.45 -3.89 1.02
N PHE A 143 0.50 -3.20 0.40
CA PHE A 143 -0.93 -3.55 0.51
C PHE A 143 -1.29 -4.83 -0.25
N ALA A 144 -0.70 -5.07 -1.43
CA ALA A 144 -0.91 -6.29 -2.20
C ALA A 144 -0.45 -7.55 -1.42
N THR A 145 0.59 -7.43 -0.59
CA THR A 145 1.20 -8.58 0.10
C THR A 145 0.91 -8.65 1.60
N TYR A 146 -0.04 -7.87 2.13
CA TYR A 146 -0.31 -7.83 3.58
C TYR A 146 -0.95 -9.12 4.14
N GLY A 147 -1.63 -9.90 3.29
CA GLY A 147 -2.33 -11.12 3.69
C GLY A 147 -1.42 -12.31 4.02
N ALA A 148 -2.00 -13.38 4.56
CA ALA A 148 -1.27 -14.60 4.95
C ALA A 148 -0.49 -15.24 3.79
N ALA A 149 -1.00 -15.14 2.56
CA ALA A 149 -0.33 -15.62 1.36
C ALA A 149 0.93 -14.80 1.00
N LYS A 150 1.06 -13.58 1.53
CA LYS A 150 2.14 -12.63 1.22
C LYS A 150 2.30 -12.36 -0.27
N THR A 151 1.23 -12.54 -1.04
CA THR A 151 1.21 -12.45 -2.49
C THR A 151 -0.01 -11.66 -2.93
N GLY A 152 0.14 -10.82 -3.94
CA GLY A 152 -0.95 -10.07 -4.54
C GLY A 152 -0.51 -9.36 -5.80
N TRP A 153 -1.41 -8.54 -6.35
CA TRP A 153 -1.22 -7.84 -7.60
C TRP A 153 -1.03 -6.34 -7.35
N VAL A 154 -0.07 -5.75 -8.05
CA VAL A 154 0.16 -4.31 -8.09
C VAL A 154 -0.20 -3.82 -9.47
N TYR A 155 -1.23 -3.00 -9.54
CA TYR A 155 -1.79 -2.43 -10.77
C TYR A 155 -1.13 -1.08 -11.04
N GLU A 156 -0.71 -0.89 -12.28
CA GLU A 156 -0.23 0.39 -12.82
C GLU A 156 -1.41 1.10 -13.48
N ILE A 157 -1.71 2.30 -13.01
CA ILE A 157 -2.91 3.06 -13.38
C ILE A 157 -2.49 4.43 -13.90
N GLU A 158 -2.99 4.83 -15.06
CA GLU A 158 -2.83 6.17 -15.62
C GLU A 158 -4.24 6.73 -15.84
N ALA A 159 -4.74 7.53 -14.89
CA ALA A 159 -6.12 8.04 -14.88
C ALA A 159 -6.11 9.55 -14.54
N PRO A 160 -6.94 10.41 -15.17
CA PRO A 160 -7.04 11.80 -14.76
C PRO A 160 -7.81 11.96 -13.44
N GLY A 161 -7.59 13.07 -12.74
CA GLY A 161 -8.30 13.37 -11.50
C GLY A 161 -7.93 12.46 -10.33
N GLY A 162 -8.93 12.19 -9.48
CA GLY A 162 -8.73 11.63 -8.14
C GLY A 162 -8.42 12.72 -7.11
N ILE A 163 -8.82 12.48 -5.87
CA ILE A 163 -8.59 13.38 -4.73
C ILE A 163 -7.19 13.11 -4.19
N ASP A 164 -6.32 14.11 -4.15
CA ASP A 164 -5.09 14.02 -3.38
C ASP A 164 -5.43 14.15 -1.89
N VAL A 165 -5.35 13.02 -1.19
CA VAL A 165 -5.72 12.91 0.23
C VAL A 165 -4.82 13.78 1.09
N ASN A 166 -3.53 13.86 0.77
CA ASN A 166 -2.57 14.62 1.56
C ASN A 166 -2.75 16.12 1.36
N ALA A 167 -3.00 16.57 0.12
CA ALA A 167 -3.31 17.96 -0.18
C ALA A 167 -4.60 18.40 0.51
N THR A 168 -5.66 17.60 0.42
CA THR A 168 -6.94 17.86 1.09
C THR A 168 -6.77 17.90 2.61
N ALA A 169 -6.10 16.90 3.19
CA ALA A 169 -5.82 16.88 4.62
C ALA A 169 -4.99 18.09 5.10
N HIS A 170 -4.10 18.62 4.26
CA HIS A 170 -3.32 19.80 4.59
C HIS A 170 -4.19 21.07 4.62
N VAL A 171 -5.05 21.24 3.61
CA VAL A 171 -5.94 22.41 3.49
C VAL A 171 -6.98 22.43 4.61
N ASP A 172 -7.63 21.29 4.88
CA ASP A 172 -8.73 21.20 5.86
C ASP A 172 -8.28 20.79 7.27
N GLY A 173 -6.98 20.56 7.45
CA GLY A 173 -6.39 20.24 8.76
C GLY A 173 -6.68 18.84 9.28
N TYR A 174 -7.08 17.90 8.43
CA TYR A 174 -7.34 16.51 8.81
C TYR A 174 -6.09 15.83 9.38
N LYS A 175 -6.31 14.96 10.37
CA LYS A 175 -5.24 14.19 11.02
C LYS A 175 -5.45 12.72 10.74
N SER A 176 -4.48 12.07 10.10
CA SER A 176 -4.47 10.62 9.90
C SER A 176 -3.07 10.04 10.10
N PRO A 177 -2.95 8.87 10.75
CA PRO A 177 -1.67 8.15 10.83
C PRO A 177 -1.27 7.51 9.50
N TYR A 178 -2.08 7.64 8.45
CA TYR A 178 -1.91 6.97 7.15
C TYR A 178 -1.59 7.92 5.99
N LEU A 179 -1.33 9.21 6.24
CA LEU A 179 -0.95 10.16 5.17
C LEU A 179 0.34 9.77 4.44
N TRP A 180 1.17 8.94 5.04
CA TRP A 180 2.36 8.36 4.39
C TRP A 180 2.00 7.38 3.25
N ASN A 181 0.75 6.95 3.15
CA ASN A 181 0.28 6.14 2.03
C ASN A 181 0.28 6.91 0.71
N LYS A 182 0.38 8.26 0.76
CA LYS A 182 0.42 9.09 -0.44
C LYS A 182 -0.76 8.78 -1.36
N GLU A 183 -1.94 8.78 -0.75
CA GLU A 183 -3.15 8.24 -1.35
C GLU A 183 -3.76 9.22 -2.35
N ILE A 184 -4.12 8.70 -3.53
CA ILE A 184 -5.05 9.34 -4.43
C ILE A 184 -6.35 8.52 -4.41
N ASP A 185 -7.43 9.14 -3.96
CA ASP A 185 -8.73 8.48 -3.85
C ASP A 185 -9.62 8.77 -5.06
N PHE A 186 -10.22 7.72 -5.61
CA PHE A 186 -11.16 7.81 -6.73
C PHE A 186 -12.59 7.51 -6.25
N PRO A 187 -13.39 8.53 -5.88
CA PRO A 187 -14.79 8.32 -5.56
C PRO A 187 -15.53 7.87 -6.83
N GLY A 188 -16.16 6.71 -6.79
CA GLY A 188 -16.82 6.09 -7.95
C GLY A 188 -15.95 5.13 -8.75
N GLY A 189 -14.69 4.95 -8.34
CA GLY A 189 -13.80 3.94 -8.90
C GLY A 189 -13.03 4.38 -10.14
N ILE A 190 -12.47 3.39 -10.82
CA ILE A 190 -11.52 3.58 -11.94
C ILE A 190 -11.89 2.61 -13.05
N GLN A 191 -12.16 3.11 -14.26
CA GLN A 191 -12.46 2.27 -15.42
C GLN A 191 -11.27 1.38 -15.80
N GLY A 192 -11.59 0.22 -16.37
CA GLY A 192 -10.60 -0.77 -16.80
C GLY A 192 -9.59 -0.21 -17.81
N SER A 193 -10.06 0.66 -18.72
CA SER A 193 -9.22 1.32 -19.73
C SER A 193 -8.16 2.26 -19.16
N GLU A 194 -8.25 2.65 -17.88
CA GLU A 194 -7.23 3.45 -17.20
C GLU A 194 -6.11 2.58 -16.58
N ILE A 195 -6.29 1.26 -16.59
CA ILE A 195 -5.36 0.30 -15.99
C ILE A 195 -4.44 -0.22 -17.09
N LYS A 196 -3.15 0.05 -16.97
CA LYS A 196 -2.16 -0.31 -18.00
C LYS A 196 -1.70 -1.76 -17.91
N GLN A 197 -1.38 -2.19 -16.69
CA GLN A 197 -0.90 -3.55 -16.42
C GLN A 197 -1.05 -3.89 -14.95
N ALA A 198 -0.85 -5.17 -14.62
CA ALA A 198 -0.75 -5.66 -13.26
C ALA A 198 0.41 -6.65 -13.13
N CYS A 199 1.28 -6.45 -12.15
CA CYS A 199 2.36 -7.38 -11.84
C CYS A 199 2.09 -8.06 -10.50
N LYS A 200 2.31 -9.38 -10.46
CA LYS A 200 2.13 -10.16 -9.25
C LYS A 200 3.42 -10.15 -8.44
N TYR A 201 3.32 -9.88 -7.15
CA TYR A 201 4.46 -9.84 -6.23
C TYR A 201 4.27 -10.78 -5.06
N HIS A 202 5.37 -11.36 -4.59
CA HIS A 202 5.47 -12.10 -3.33
C HIS A 202 6.44 -11.39 -2.38
N LEU A 203 6.04 -11.16 -1.14
CA LEU A 203 6.90 -10.60 -0.10
C LEU A 203 7.85 -11.69 0.43
N VAL A 204 9.13 -11.56 0.08
CA VAL A 204 10.19 -12.52 0.45
C VAL A 204 10.72 -12.25 1.85
N LYS A 205 11.00 -10.97 2.16
CA LYS A 205 11.63 -10.57 3.42
C LYS A 205 11.21 -9.16 3.81
N THR A 206 11.08 -8.94 5.11
CA THR A 206 11.06 -7.61 5.72
C THR A 206 12.31 -7.47 6.57
N ASP A 207 13.10 -6.44 6.33
CA ASP A 207 14.25 -6.13 7.16
C ASP A 207 13.77 -5.72 8.57
N PRO A 208 14.26 -6.39 9.64
CA PRO A 208 13.73 -6.15 10.99
C PRO A 208 14.08 -4.77 11.54
N ASP A 209 15.14 -4.13 11.04
CA ASP A 209 15.64 -2.84 11.51
C ASP A 209 15.05 -1.66 10.74
N THR A 210 15.12 -1.73 9.42
CA THR A 210 14.70 -0.66 8.51
C THR A 210 13.23 -0.77 8.11
N LYS A 211 12.60 -1.94 8.32
CA LYS A 211 11.25 -2.26 7.85
C LYS A 211 11.09 -2.21 6.32
N ILE A 212 12.20 -2.21 5.59
CA ILE A 212 12.20 -2.29 4.13
C ILE A 212 11.79 -3.70 3.71
N ASN A 213 10.86 -3.78 2.76
CA ASN A 213 10.39 -5.03 2.20
C ASN A 213 11.19 -5.38 0.94
N THR A 214 11.42 -6.67 0.72
CA THR A 214 11.98 -7.24 -0.51
C THR A 214 10.91 -8.10 -1.16
N TYR A 215 10.64 -7.82 -2.43
CA TYR A 215 9.60 -8.48 -3.20
C TYR A 215 10.21 -9.28 -4.36
N GLU A 216 9.60 -10.43 -4.65
CA GLU A 216 9.82 -11.18 -5.88
C GLU A 216 8.69 -10.85 -6.86
N ASN A 217 9.03 -10.45 -8.09
CA ASN A 217 8.04 -10.26 -9.16
C ASN A 217 7.79 -11.62 -9.83
N LEU A 218 6.55 -12.10 -9.73
CA LEU A 218 6.10 -13.40 -10.25
C LEU A 218 5.56 -13.33 -11.68
N GLY A 219 5.65 -12.17 -12.33
CA GLY A 219 5.19 -11.93 -13.70
C GLY A 219 4.09 -10.88 -13.78
N CYS A 220 3.91 -10.33 -14.98
CA CYS A 220 2.97 -9.26 -15.27
C CYS A 220 1.95 -9.67 -16.34
N LYS A 221 0.79 -9.05 -16.28
CA LYS A 221 -0.26 -9.08 -17.31
C LYS A 221 -0.46 -7.66 -17.82
N THR A 222 -0.47 -7.50 -19.13
CA THR A 222 -0.75 -6.22 -19.79
C THR A 222 -2.23 -6.13 -20.10
N ASN A 223 -2.82 -4.96 -19.91
CA ASN A 223 -4.17 -4.68 -20.37
C ASN A 223 -4.13 -4.26 -21.84
N HIS A 224 -4.87 -4.97 -22.70
CA HIS A 224 -4.93 -4.63 -24.12
C HIS A 224 -5.91 -3.49 -24.42
N ASP A 225 -6.84 -3.21 -23.49
CA ASP A 225 -7.84 -2.16 -23.60
C ASP A 225 -7.40 -0.86 -22.90
N PHE A 226 -6.12 -0.77 -22.51
CA PHE A 226 -5.55 0.43 -21.92
C PHE A 226 -5.55 1.60 -22.91
N GLU A 227 -6.14 2.72 -22.51
CA GLU A 227 -6.21 3.96 -23.28
C GLU A 227 -5.35 5.05 -22.61
N PRO A 228 -4.17 5.37 -23.16
CA PRO A 228 -3.27 6.33 -22.54
C PRO A 228 -3.90 7.72 -22.46
N VAL A 229 -3.74 8.35 -21.30
CA VAL A 229 -4.28 9.68 -21.02
C VAL A 229 -3.31 10.73 -21.51
N PHE A 230 -3.67 11.43 -22.58
CA PHE A 230 -2.96 12.64 -22.98
C PHE A 230 -3.55 13.83 -22.25
N VAL A 231 -3.03 14.14 -21.06
CA VAL A 231 -3.29 15.45 -20.44
C VAL A 231 -2.55 16.47 -21.29
N LEU A 232 -3.28 17.16 -22.18
CA LEU A 232 -2.71 18.26 -22.94
C LEU A 232 -2.16 19.29 -21.94
N GLY A 233 -0.83 19.43 -21.92
CA GLY A 233 -0.14 20.39 -21.08
C GLY A 233 -0.78 21.77 -21.26
N ARG A 234 -1.18 22.39 -20.16
CA ARG A 234 -1.61 23.78 -20.14
C ARG A 234 -0.40 24.69 -19.98
#